data_AF-A0A2U2RQD8-F1
#
_entry.id   AF-A0A2U2RQD8-F1
#
_cell.length_a   1.000
_cell.length_b   1.000
_cell.length_c   1.000
_cell.angle_alpha   90.00
_cell.angle_beta   90.00
_cell.angle_gamma   90.00
#
_symmetry.space_group_name_H-M   'P 1'
#
loop_
_entity.id
_entity.type
_entity.pdbx_description
1 polymer ?
#
loop_
_entity_poly.entity_id
_entity_poly.type
_entity_poly.pdbx_seq_one_letter_code
_entity_poly.pdbx_strand_id
1 'polypeptide(L)' 'MRVREWARREGFNEQTVWQWCREDRMPVPFERMSTGTIIIHDPKYESQP' A
#
# COMPACT_ATOMS: atom_id res chain seq x y z
N MET A 1 5.08 -3.34 3.56
CA MET A 1 4.99 -4.21 2.35
C MET A 1 4.83 -3.37 1.09
N ARG A 2 5.13 -3.87 -0.13
CA ARG A 2 4.96 -3.06 -1.37
C ARG A 2 3.48 -2.94 -1.77
N VAL A 3 3.11 -1.87 -2.48
CA VAL A 3 1.75 -1.67 -3.05
C VAL A 3 1.21 -2.91 -3.78
N ARG A 4 2.03 -3.53 -4.63
CA ARG A 4 1.65 -4.74 -5.38
C ARG A 4 1.30 -5.92 -4.48
N GLU A 5 2.07 -6.10 -3.40
CA GLU A 5 1.85 -7.17 -2.44
C GLU A 5 0.57 -6.94 -1.64
N TRP A 6 0.39 -5.72 -1.14
CA TRP A 6 -0.80 -5.33 -0.39
C TRP A 6 -2.07 -5.46 -1.24
N ALA A 7 -2.02 -4.98 -2.49
CA ALA A 7 -3.10 -5.12 -3.46
C ALA A 7 -3.48 -6.59 -3.64
N ARG A 8 -2.49 -7.48 -3.80
CA ARG A 8 -2.74 -8.92 -3.94
C ARG A 8 -3.34 -9.55 -2.69
N ARG A 9 -2.92 -9.13 -1.49
CA ARG A 9 -3.44 -9.67 -0.22
C ARG A 9 -4.88 -9.25 0.06
N GLU A 10 -5.21 -8.00 -0.23
CA GLU A 10 -6.58 -7.47 -0.08
C GLU A 10 -7.49 -7.83 -1.28
N GLY A 11 -6.91 -8.33 -2.38
CA GLY A 11 -7.64 -8.67 -3.60
C GLY A 11 -7.99 -7.46 -4.48
N PHE A 12 -7.31 -6.33 -4.28
CA PHE A 12 -7.46 -5.13 -5.11
C PHE A 12 -6.56 -5.17 -6.35
N ASN A 13 -6.94 -4.40 -7.37
CA ASN A 13 -6.08 -4.18 -8.52
C ASN A 13 -4.94 -3.22 -8.16
N GLU A 14 -3.72 -3.55 -8.57
CA GLU A 14 -2.52 -2.71 -8.35
C GLU A 14 -2.72 -1.27 -8.84
N GLN A 15 -3.43 -1.08 -9.96
CA GLN A 15 -3.72 0.25 -10.50
C GLN A 15 -4.63 1.07 -9.58
N THR A 16 -5.64 0.43 -8.97
CA THR A 16 -6.53 1.08 -8.00
C THR A 16 -5.76 1.56 -6.79
N VAL A 17 -4.89 0.72 -6.25
CA VAL A 17 -4.06 1.08 -5.08
C VAL A 17 -3.07 2.19 -5.44
N TRP A 18 -2.52 2.19 -6.65
CA TRP A 18 -1.70 3.29 -7.17
C TRP A 18 -2.48 4.60 -7.25
N GLN A 19 -3.74 4.58 -7.70
CA GLN A 19 -4.59 5.77 -7.70
C GLN A 19 -4.86 6.25 -6.28
N TRP A 20 -5.18 5.35 -5.34
CA TRP A 20 -5.39 5.73 -3.94
C TRP A 20 -4.16 6.35 -3.31
N CYS A 21 -2.99 5.78 -3.59
CA CYS A 21 -1.73 6.37 -3.18
C CYS A 21 -1.61 7.79 -3.74
N ARG A 22 -1.84 8.01 -5.03
CA ARG A 22 -1.70 9.31 -5.71
C ARG A 22 -2.72 10.36 -5.23
N GLU A 23 -3.96 9.94 -4.96
CA GLU A 23 -5.06 10.78 -4.47
C GLU A 23 -5.08 10.92 -2.94
N ASP A 24 -4.10 10.33 -2.23
CA ASP A 24 -4.04 10.31 -0.77
C ASP A 24 -5.31 9.74 -0.11
N ARG A 25 -5.97 8.80 -0.80
CA ARG A 25 -7.18 8.09 -0.33
C ARG A 25 -6.87 6.75 0.33
N MET A 26 -5.60 6.47 0.56
CA MET A 26 -5.17 5.24 1.21
C MET A 26 -5.72 5.18 2.64
N PRO A 27 -6.44 4.11 3.01
CA PRO A 27 -6.97 3.97 4.37
C PRO A 27 -5.88 3.61 5.39
N VAL A 28 -4.68 3.25 4.93
CA VAL A 28 -3.55 2.81 5.74
C VAL A 28 -2.32 3.68 5.47
N PRO A 29 -1.43 3.84 6.46
CA PRO A 29 -0.19 4.58 6.27
C PRO A 29 0.66 4.02 5.14
N PHE A 30 1.24 4.89 4.34
CA PHE A 30 2.18 4.52 3.29
C PHE A 30 3.31 5.53 3.17
N GLU A 31 4.48 5.05 2.77
CA GLU A 31 5.67 5.85 2.53
C GLU A 31 6.07 5.74 1.06
N ARG A 32 6.34 6.89 0.43
CA ARG A 32 6.87 6.95 -0.93
C ARG A 32 8.38 7.16 -0.84
N MET A 33 9.15 6.15 -1.24
CA MET A 33 10.60 6.27 -1.35
C MET A 33 10.98 7.14 -2.54
N SER A 34 12.12 7.82 -2.45
CA SER A 34 12.68 8.68 -3.51
C SER A 34 12.92 7.94 -4.83
N THR A 35 12.95 6.60 -4.81
CA THR A 35 13.09 5.72 -5.98
C THR A 35 11.76 5.43 -6.69
N GLY A 36 10.63 5.95 -6.19
CA GLY A 36 9.29 5.69 -6.72
C GLY A 36 8.64 4.40 -6.18
N THR A 37 9.29 3.72 -5.23
CA THR A 37 8.69 2.57 -4.54
C THR A 37 7.75 3.06 -3.44
N ILE A 38 6.54 2.51 -3.39
CA ILE A 38 5.58 2.80 -2.32
C ILE A 38 5.53 1.62 -1.35
N ILE A 39 5.79 1.91 -0.08
CA ILE A 39 5.74 0.98 1.04
C ILE A 39 4.48 1.25 1.84
N ILE A 40 3.59 0.26 1.93
CA ILE A 40 2.40 0.28 2.75
C ILE A 40 2.71 -0.31 4.13
N HIS A 41 2.38 0.45 5.17
CA HIS A 41 2.48 0.09 6.59
C HIS A 41 1.07 -0.21 7.08
N ASP A 42 0.57 -1.38 6.72
CA ASP A 42 -0.76 -1.80 7.12
C ASP A 42 -0.69 -2.47 8.52
N PRO A 43 -1.33 -1.88 9.54
CA PRO A 43 -1.31 -2.43 10.89
C PRO A 43 -1.93 -3.83 10.98
N LYS A 44 -2.82 -4.23 10.07
CA LYS A 44 -3.41 -5.58 9.99
C LYS A 44 -2.36 -6.66 9.74
N TYR A 45 -1.30 -6.31 9.00
CA TYR A 45 -0.22 -7.23 8.66
C TYR A 45 1.06 -7.00 9.48
N GLU A 46 1.24 -5.81 10.06
CA GLU A 46 2.35 -5.53 10.98
C GLU A 46 2.05 -5.97 12.42
N SER A 47 0.77 -6.13 12.81
CA SER A 47 0.37 -6.56 14.16
C SER A 47 0.26 -8.08 14.34
N GLN A 48 0.94 -8.88 13.52
CA GLN A 48 0.99 -10.33 13.71
C GLN A 48 2.31 -10.70 14.42
N PRO A 49 2.30 -10.95 15.75
CA PRO A 49 3.43 -11.55 16.45
C PRO A 49 3.69 -13.00 16.03
#